data_AF-A0A927M6R6-F1
#
_entry.id   AF-A0A927M6R6-F1
#
_cell.length_a   1.000
_cell.length_b   1.000
_cell.length_c   1.000
_cell.angle_alpha   90.00
_cell.angle_beta   90.00
_cell.angle_gamma   90.00
#
_symmetry.space_group_name_H-M   'P 1'
#
loop_
_entity.id
_entity.type
_entity.pdbx_description
1 polymer ?
#
loop_
_entity_poly.entity_id
_entity_poly.type
_entity_poly.pdbx_seq_one_letter_code
_entity_poly.pdbx_strand_id
1 'polypeptide(L)'
;MLYHAFHPPDQPSLTHEQRTERLRAELAATQQALCVLQGALTDAKTRLGMISRIARDVERTRRAPGASWAAVRAALYSRPEGLKDVGPDLPIL
;
A
#
# COMPACT_ATOMS: atom_id res chain seq x y z
N MET A 1 7.65 -8.58 -59.65
CA MET A 1 6.72 -9.14 -58.66
C MET A 1 6.75 -8.24 -57.43
N LEU A 2 5.65 -7.51 -57.21
CA LEU A 2 5.48 -6.52 -56.14
C LEU A 2 5.09 -7.27 -54.84
N TYR A 3 5.93 -7.20 -53.82
CA TYR A 3 5.52 -7.59 -52.47
C TYR A 3 4.81 -6.40 -51.83
N HIS A 4 3.50 -6.57 -51.61
CA HIS A 4 2.66 -5.67 -50.83
C HIS A 4 3.27 -5.43 -49.46
N ALA A 5 3.63 -4.18 -49.16
CA ALA A 5 3.80 -3.74 -47.80
C ALA A 5 2.47 -3.94 -47.07
N PHE A 6 2.47 -4.83 -46.08
CA PHE A 6 1.37 -4.98 -45.15
C PHE A 6 1.36 -3.73 -44.26
N HIS A 7 0.75 -2.65 -44.76
CA HIS A 7 0.46 -1.49 -43.95
C HIS A 7 -0.54 -1.95 -42.88
N PRO A 8 -0.21 -1.92 -41.58
CA PRO A 8 -1.24 -2.10 -40.56
C PRO A 8 -2.31 -1.03 -40.81
N PRO A 9 -3.60 -1.36 -40.69
CA PRO A 9 -4.67 -0.39 -40.93
C PRO A 9 -4.41 0.85 -40.08
N ASP A 10 -4.49 2.01 -40.73
CA ASP A 10 -4.35 3.33 -40.10
C ASP A 10 -5.10 3.34 -38.78
N GLN A 11 -4.37 3.26 -37.67
CA GLN A 11 -4.96 3.59 -36.38
C GLN A 11 -5.42 5.05 -36.53
N PRO A 12 -6.71 5.35 -36.30
CA PRO A 12 -7.20 6.70 -36.45
C PRO A 12 -6.33 7.60 -35.58
N SER A 13 -5.69 8.58 -36.22
CA SER A 13 -4.87 9.56 -35.53
C SER A 13 -5.81 10.34 -34.61
N LEU A 14 -5.83 9.95 -33.33
CA LEU A 14 -6.61 10.63 -32.31
C LEU A 14 -6.36 12.14 -32.44
N THR A 15 -7.44 12.91 -32.47
CA THR A 15 -7.33 14.37 -32.49
C THR A 15 -6.53 14.82 -31.27
N HIS A 16 -5.89 15.99 -31.34
CA HIS A 16 -5.15 16.51 -30.19
C HIS A 16 -6.01 16.54 -28.92
N GLU A 17 -7.28 16.93 -29.05
CA GLU A 17 -8.26 16.92 -27.95
C GLU A 17 -8.51 15.52 -27.38
N GLN A 18 -8.69 14.51 -28.24
CA GLN A 18 -8.87 13.12 -27.79
C GLN A 18 -7.63 12.57 -27.08
N ARG A 19 -6.43 12.95 -27.54
CA ARG A 19 -5.18 12.58 -26.87
C ARG A 19 -5.07 13.26 -25.51
N THR A 20 -5.42 14.54 -25.41
CA THR A 20 -5.41 15.28 -24.15
C THR A 20 -6.39 14.67 -23.16
N GLU A 21 -7.60 14.32 -23.59
CA GLU A 21 -8.61 13.70 -22.73
C GLU A 21 -8.17 12.33 -22.24
N ARG A 22 -7.62 11.51 -23.14
CA ARG A 22 -7.05 10.20 -22.78
C ARG A 22 -5.93 10.35 -21.74
N LEU A 23 -5.00 11.27 -21.94
CA LEU A 23 -3.89 11.51 -21.01
C LEU A 23 -4.38 12.00 -19.64
N ARG A 24 -5.44 12.83 -19.61
CA ARG A 24 -6.07 13.26 -18.35
C ARG A 24 -6.70 12.09 -17.61
N ALA A 25 -7.37 11.19 -18.33
CA ALA A 25 -7.94 9.98 -17.73
C ALA A 25 -6.85 9.04 -17.18
N GLU A 26 -5.76 8.83 -17.93
CA GLU A 26 -4.61 8.04 -17.47
C GLU A 26 -3.93 8.67 -16.25
N LEU A 27 -3.78 10.00 -16.22
CA LEU A 27 -3.24 10.73 -15.08
C LEU A 27 -4.12 10.56 -13.84
N ALA A 28 -5.43 10.73 -13.98
CA ALA A 28 -6.38 10.57 -12.88
C ALA A 28 -6.36 9.13 -12.32
N ALA A 29 -6.31 8.13 -13.19
CA ALA A 29 -6.19 6.73 -12.79
C ALA A 29 -4.87 6.46 -12.03
N THR A 30 -3.76 7.03 -12.52
CA THR A 30 -2.44 6.90 -11.87
C THR A 30 -2.41 7.59 -10.51
N GLN A 31 -3.01 8.77 -10.39
CA GLN A 31 -3.14 9.50 -9.11
C GLN A 31 -3.96 8.70 -8.10
N GLN A 32 -5.07 8.11 -8.54
CA GLN A 32 -5.89 7.26 -7.67
C GLN A 32 -5.11 6.03 -7.19
N ALA A 33 -4.37 5.36 -8.09
CA ALA A 33 -3.52 4.22 -7.73
C ALA A 33 -2.43 4.62 -6.73
N LEU A 34 -1.80 5.78 -6.91
CA LEU A 34 -0.80 6.32 -6.00
C LEU A 34 -1.39 6.56 -4.60
N CYS A 35 -2.57 7.16 -4.50
CA CYS A 35 -3.26 7.38 -3.23
C CYS A 35 -3.52 6.06 -2.49
N VAL A 36 -3.96 5.01 -3.21
CA VAL A 36 -4.18 3.68 -2.64
C VAL A 36 -2.87 3.08 -2.09
N LEU A 37 -1.79 3.15 -2.87
CA LEU A 37 -0.48 2.65 -2.45
C LEU A 37 0.10 3.42 -1.26
N GLN A 38 -0.09 4.74 -1.22
CA GLN A 38 0.32 5.57 -0.08
C GLN A 38 -0.44 5.22 1.20
N GLY A 39 -1.74 4.94 1.09
CA GLY A 39 -2.55 4.42 2.21
C GLY A 39 -1.99 3.11 2.73
N ALA A 40 -1.77 2.13 1.84
CA ALA A 40 -1.22 0.83 2.21
C ALA A 40 0.18 0.94 2.84
N LEU A 41 1.04 1.83 2.34
CA LEU A 41 2.36 2.09 2.91
C LEU A 41 2.25 2.70 4.32
N THR A 42 1.32 3.61 4.53
CA THR A 42 1.08 4.24 5.84
C THR A 42 0.64 3.20 6.85
N ASP A 43 -0.29 2.32 6.48
CA ASP A 43 -0.75 1.23 7.32
C ASP A 43 0.40 0.26 7.68
N ALA A 44 1.21 -0.13 6.70
CA ALA A 44 2.36 -0.99 6.92
C ALA A 44 3.37 -0.36 7.90
N LYS A 45 3.65 0.94 7.75
CA LYS A 45 4.54 1.68 8.68
C LYS A 45 3.99 1.70 10.10
N THR A 46 2.69 1.94 10.27
CA THR A 46 2.04 1.92 11.59
C THR A 46 2.20 0.56 12.27
N ARG A 47 1.97 -0.54 11.53
CA ARG A 47 2.17 -1.91 12.04
C ARG A 47 3.61 -2.16 12.47
N LEU A 48 4.57 -1.80 11.62
CA LEU A 48 5.99 -1.95 11.93
C LEU A 48 6.37 -1.13 13.18
N GLY A 49 5.82 0.07 13.34
CA GLY A 49 6.00 0.89 14.54
C GLY A 49 5.48 0.21 15.80
N MET A 50 4.31 -0.43 15.75
CA MET A 50 3.76 -1.21 16.88
C MET A 50 4.64 -2.42 17.21
N ILE A 51 5.01 -3.21 16.21
CA ILE A 51 5.87 -4.39 16.37
C ILE A 51 7.22 -3.99 16.96
N SER A 52 7.80 -2.88 16.48
CA SER A 52 9.07 -2.37 17.00
C SER A 52 8.96 -1.99 18.48
N ARG A 53 7.86 -1.37 18.90
CA ARG A 53 7.61 -1.06 20.32
C ARG A 53 7.55 -2.33 21.18
N ILE A 54 6.82 -3.36 20.73
CA ILE A 54 6.72 -4.65 21.43
C ILE A 54 8.10 -5.30 21.54
N ALA A 55 8.84 -5.36 20.43
CA ALA A 55 10.16 -6.00 20.38
C ALA A 55 11.21 -5.29 21.24
N ARG A 56 11.11 -3.96 21.39
CA ARG A 56 12.00 -3.16 22.25
C ARG A 56 11.66 -3.26 23.74
N ASP A 57 10.45 -3.67 24.10
CA ASP A 57 10.08 -3.97 25.48
C ASP A 57 10.63 -5.35 25.89
N VAL A 58 11.95 -5.40 26.09
CA VAL A 58 12.70 -6.62 26.43
C VAL A 58 12.20 -7.23 27.73
N GLU A 59 11.89 -6.40 28.73
CA GLU A 59 11.51 -6.90 30.05
C GLU A 59 10.10 -7.49 30.06
N ARG A 60 9.14 -6.91 29.32
CA ARG A 60 7.82 -7.53 29.11
C ARG A 60 7.94 -8.79 28.27
N THR A 61 8.74 -8.77 27.21
CA THR A 61 8.93 -9.93 26.33
C THR A 61 9.58 -11.09 27.06
N ARG A 62 10.48 -10.82 28.01
CA ARG A 62 11.07 -11.83 28.89
C ARG A 62 10.05 -12.40 29.89
N ARG A 63 9.22 -11.54 30.49
CA ARG A 63 8.20 -11.95 31.49
C ARG A 63 7.02 -12.70 30.89
N ALA A 64 6.57 -12.32 29.69
CA ALA A 64 5.37 -12.87 29.05
C ALA A 64 5.55 -13.04 27.53
N PRO A 65 6.46 -13.94 27.09
CA PRO A 65 6.80 -14.10 25.66
C PRO A 65 5.60 -14.48 24.79
N GLY A 66 4.68 -15.31 25.31
CA GLY A 66 3.47 -15.71 24.60
C GLY A 66 2.51 -14.55 24.33
N ALA A 67 2.36 -13.65 25.31
CA ALA A 67 1.53 -12.44 25.17
C ALA A 67 2.17 -11.43 24.22
N SER A 68 3.50 -11.22 24.31
CA SER A 68 4.23 -10.37 23.36
C SER A 68 4.11 -10.89 21.93
N TRP A 69 4.23 -12.21 21.73
CA TRP A 69 4.06 -12.80 20.40
C TRP A 69 2.61 -12.70 19.89
N ALA A 70 1.62 -12.85 20.77
CA ALA A 70 0.22 -12.62 20.42
C ALA A 70 -0.02 -11.16 19.98
N ALA A 71 0.58 -10.18 20.65
CA ALA A 71 0.50 -8.78 20.29
C ALA A 71 1.16 -8.49 18.92
N VAL A 72 2.30 -9.11 18.62
CA VAL A 72 2.94 -9.02 17.29
C VAL A 72 2.01 -9.57 16.21
N ARG A 73 1.40 -10.74 16.43
CA ARG A 73 0.44 -11.32 15.47
C ARG A 73 -0.78 -10.43 15.30
N ALA A 74 -1.31 -9.85 16.37
CA ALA A 74 -2.40 -8.89 16.30
C ALA A 74 -2.00 -7.67 15.45
N ALA A 75 -0.83 -7.08 15.68
CA ALA A 75 -0.33 -5.98 14.87
C ALA A 75 -0.12 -6.35 13.38
N LEU A 76 0.30 -7.59 13.08
CA LEU A 76 0.49 -8.07 11.71
C LEU A 76 -0.83 -8.28 10.96
N TYR A 77 -1.83 -8.87 11.62
CA TYR A 77 -3.02 -9.39 10.93
C TYR A 77 -4.32 -8.63 11.20
N SER A 78 -4.37 -7.71 12.16
CA SER A 78 -5.54 -6.86 12.39
C SER A 78 -5.88 -6.04 11.14
N ARG A 79 -7.11 -5.60 10.95
CA ARG A 79 -7.42 -4.58 9.92
C ARG A 79 -6.91 -3.20 10.37
N PRO A 80 -6.70 -2.23 9.46
CA PRO A 80 -6.24 -0.89 9.82
C PRO A 80 -7.07 -0.25 10.95
N GLU A 81 -8.39 -0.45 10.94
CA GLU A 81 -9.32 0.11 11.92
C GLU A 81 -9.16 -0.51 13.32
N GLY A 82 -8.66 -1.74 13.41
CA GLY A 82 -8.43 -2.49 14.65
C GLY A 82 -7.02 -2.33 15.20
N LEU A 83 -6.12 -1.62 14.52
CA LEU A 83 -4.77 -1.34 15.03
C LEU A 83 -4.81 -0.46 16.29
N LYS A 84 -5.82 0.41 16.41
CA LYS A 84 -6.04 1.26 17.58
C LYS A 84 -6.29 0.48 18.87
N ASP A 85 -6.81 -0.75 18.77
CA ASP A 85 -7.14 -1.61 19.90
C ASP A 85 -5.92 -2.43 20.38
N VAL A 86 -4.87 -2.52 19.55
CA VAL A 86 -3.58 -3.13 19.91
C VAL A 86 -2.69 -2.13 20.65
N GLY A 87 -2.84 -0.84 20.33
CA GLY A 87 -2.03 0.27 20.83
C GLY A 87 -2.16 0.68 22.32
N PRO A 88 -3.30 0.54 23.03
CA PRO A 88 -3.48 1.14 24.37
C PRO A 88 -2.61 0.49 25.43
N ASP A 89 -2.29 -0.80 25.24
CA ASP A 89 -1.48 -1.58 26.18
C ASP A 89 0.02 -1.52 25.85
N LEU A 90 0.45 -0.75 24.84
CA LEU A 90 1.86 -0.63 24.47
C LEU A 90 2.54 0.47 25.28
N PRO A 91 3.78 0.26 25.75
CA PRO A 91 4.51 1.28 26.49
C PRO A 91 4.63 2.58 25.65
N ILE A 92 4.35 3.71 26.31
CA ILE A 92 4.58 5.05 25.79
C ILE A 92 6.07 5.34 25.97
N LEU A 93 6.74 5.81 24.90
CA LEU A 93 8.12 6.29 24.96
C LEU A 93 8.19 7.65 25.65
#